data_AF-A0A6L6WJ80-F1
#
_entry.id   AF-A0A6L6WJ80-F1
#
_cell.length_a   1.000
_cell.length_b   1.000
_cell.length_c   1.000
_cell.angle_alpha   90.00
_cell.angle_beta   90.00
_cell.angle_gamma   90.00
#
_symmetry.space_group_name_H-M   'P 1'
#
loop_
_entity.id
_entity.type
_entity.pdbx_description
1 polymer ?
#
loop_
_entity_poly.entity_id
_entity_poly.type
_entity_poly.pdbx_seq_one_letter_code
_entity_poly.pdbx_strand_id
1 'polypeptide(L)'
;MNVSAIFQKHYEGELSGAVWIIDSASNRARFEGSTEIDQNSALFSMDNYKTLQSAPPEIIWNIHDHYPDLESVFVVGVDFEMSLVKNLQDDYDIELTNEGFICKPMKRS
;
A
#
# COMPACT_ATOMS: atom_id res chain seq x y z
N MET A 1 -13.61 -1.56 -4.20
CA MET A 1 -12.58 -0.60 -4.70
C MET A 1 -11.18 -1.18 -4.58
N ASN A 2 -10.26 -0.92 -5.53
CA ASN A 2 -8.86 -1.34 -5.44
C ASN A 2 -7.95 -0.17 -5.06
N VAL A 3 -7.01 -0.40 -4.15
CA VAL A 3 -6.01 0.60 -3.73
C VAL A 3 -4.62 0.03 -3.90
N SER A 4 -3.64 0.83 -4.31
CA SER A 4 -2.23 0.40 -4.37
C SER A 4 -1.44 1.04 -3.23
N ALA A 5 -0.67 0.24 -2.49
CA ALA A 5 0.28 0.68 -1.48
C ALA A 5 1.71 0.44 -2.00
N ILE A 6 2.44 1.52 -2.26
CA ILE A 6 3.71 1.50 -2.97
C ILE A 6 4.84 1.88 -2.02
N PHE A 7 5.66 0.89 -1.67
CA PHE A 7 6.79 1.01 -0.75
C PHE A 7 8.15 1.24 -1.44
N GLN A 8 8.14 1.54 -2.73
CA GLN A 8 9.33 1.92 -3.49
C GLN A 8 9.60 3.41 -3.40
N LYS A 9 10.82 3.77 -2.97
CA LYS A 9 11.27 5.18 -2.91
C LYS A 9 11.39 5.83 -4.29
N HIS A 10 11.63 5.07 -5.33
CA HIS A 10 11.76 5.53 -6.71
C HIS A 10 10.82 4.71 -7.59
N TYR A 11 9.52 4.80 -7.31
CA TYR A 11 8.54 4.09 -8.13
C TYR A 11 8.46 4.77 -9.49
N GLU A 12 8.50 3.98 -10.56
CA GLU A 12 8.38 4.45 -11.95
C GLU A 12 7.14 3.87 -12.67
N GLY A 13 6.36 3.02 -11.98
CA GLY A 13 5.13 2.47 -12.54
C GLY A 13 3.98 3.48 -12.62
N GLU A 14 2.82 2.98 -13.04
CA GLU A 14 1.60 3.75 -13.25
C GLU A 14 0.98 4.20 -11.91
N LEU A 15 0.52 5.44 -11.85
CA LEU A 15 -0.21 5.99 -10.70
C LEU A 15 -1.68 6.16 -11.07
N SER A 16 -2.38 5.06 -11.36
CA SER A 16 -3.80 5.05 -11.68
C SER A 16 -4.64 4.55 -10.50
N GLY A 17 -5.80 5.18 -10.30
CA GLY A 17 -6.68 4.90 -9.18
C GLY A 17 -6.17 5.43 -7.84
N ALA A 18 -6.73 4.92 -6.74
CA ALA A 18 -6.34 5.30 -5.39
C ALA A 18 -4.99 4.68 -5.04
N VAL A 19 -3.96 5.52 -4.88
CA VAL A 19 -2.60 5.08 -4.61
C VAL A 19 -2.02 5.75 -3.37
N TRP A 20 -1.44 4.96 -2.51
CA TRP A 20 -0.69 5.41 -1.36
C TRP A 20 0.77 5.11 -1.65
N ILE A 21 1.64 6.12 -1.69
CA ILE A 21 3.04 5.98 -2.08
C ILE A 21 3.97 6.63 -1.07
N ILE A 22 5.13 6.01 -0.83
CA ILE A 22 6.14 6.58 0.09
C ILE A 22 6.51 7.99 -0.35
N ASP A 23 6.51 8.91 0.61
CA ASP A 23 7.00 10.26 0.47
C ASP A 23 8.53 10.27 0.33
N SER A 24 8.96 10.38 -0.92
CA SER A 24 10.34 10.62 -1.32
C SER A 24 10.36 11.81 -2.28
N ALA A 25 11.52 12.45 -2.48
CA ALA A 25 11.63 13.57 -3.41
C ALA A 25 11.13 13.22 -4.83
N SER A 26 11.45 12.02 -5.33
CA SER A 26 11.01 11.55 -6.65
C SER A 26 9.51 11.24 -6.68
N ASN A 27 8.99 10.51 -5.70
CA ASN A 27 7.58 10.12 -5.67
C ASN A 27 6.68 11.34 -5.47
N ARG A 28 7.09 12.27 -4.61
CA ARG A 28 6.39 13.54 -4.37
C ARG A 28 6.28 14.37 -5.64
N ALA A 29 7.38 14.55 -6.36
CA ALA A 29 7.37 15.29 -7.62
C ALA A 29 6.44 14.63 -8.66
N ARG A 30 6.40 13.29 -8.72
CA ARG A 30 5.46 12.55 -9.59
C ARG A 30 4.01 12.70 -9.15
N PHE A 31 3.74 12.59 -7.85
CA PHE A 31 2.41 12.70 -7.27
C PHE A 31 1.82 14.09 -7.51
N GLU A 32 2.57 15.14 -7.17
CA GLU A 32 2.15 16.54 -7.33
C GLU A 32 2.04 16.96 -8.81
N GLY A 33 2.82 16.32 -9.69
CA GLY A 33 2.77 16.55 -11.14
C GLY A 33 1.70 15.76 -11.90
N SER A 34 1.01 14.80 -11.24
CA SER A 34 0.01 13.95 -11.89
C SER A 34 -1.37 14.60 -11.91
N THR A 35 -2.04 14.57 -13.07
CA THR A 35 -3.43 15.02 -13.23
C THR A 35 -4.44 13.87 -13.21
N GLU A 36 -3.96 12.62 -13.23
CA GLU A 36 -4.77 11.40 -13.37
C GLU A 36 -4.92 10.61 -12.07
N ILE A 37 -4.26 11.08 -11.00
CA ILE A 37 -4.27 10.40 -9.72
C ILE A 37 -5.64 10.55 -9.03
N ASP A 38 -6.14 9.49 -8.41
CA ASP A 38 -7.42 9.56 -7.72
C ASP A 38 -7.34 10.50 -6.51
N GLN A 39 -8.42 11.22 -6.21
CA GLN A 39 -8.49 12.15 -5.08
C GLN A 39 -8.24 11.51 -3.71
N ASN A 40 -8.40 10.19 -3.61
CA ASN A 40 -8.15 9.43 -2.41
C ASN A 40 -6.69 8.99 -2.28
N SER A 41 -5.83 9.34 -3.23
CA SER A 41 -4.42 9.00 -3.18
C SER A 41 -3.68 9.82 -2.12
N ALA A 42 -2.60 9.28 -1.57
CA ALA A 42 -1.84 9.91 -0.50
C ALA A 42 -0.32 9.67 -0.61
N LEU A 43 0.45 10.66 -0.16
CA LEU A 43 1.87 10.48 0.19
C LEU A 43 1.97 10.07 1.65
N PHE A 44 2.73 9.02 1.96
CA PHE A 44 2.97 8.60 3.35
C PHE A 44 4.45 8.62 3.70
N SER A 45 4.80 9.27 4.81
CA SER A 45 6.18 9.27 5.30
C SER A 45 6.46 8.00 6.09
N MET A 46 7.65 7.43 5.83
CA MET A 46 8.15 6.28 6.58
C MET A 46 8.91 6.68 7.86
N ASP A 47 9.12 7.98 8.09
CA ASP A 47 9.99 8.48 9.17
C ASP A 47 9.43 8.21 10.57
N ASN A 48 8.12 7.99 10.68
CA ASN A 48 7.45 7.72 11.95
C ASN A 48 7.42 6.22 12.32
N TYR A 49 7.83 5.32 11.42
CA TYR A 49 7.83 3.88 11.70
C TYR A 49 9.15 3.45 12.33
N LYS A 50 9.05 2.75 13.47
CA LYS A 50 10.21 2.31 14.25
C LYS A 50 11.09 1.32 13.47
N THR A 51 10.52 0.54 12.55
CA THR A 51 11.23 -0.35 11.65
C THR A 51 10.54 -0.43 10.28
N LEU A 52 11.31 -0.74 9.23
CA LEU A 52 10.76 -0.99 7.89
C LEU A 52 9.78 -2.18 7.84
N GLN A 53 9.84 -3.08 8.83
CA GLN A 53 8.98 -4.26 8.92
C GLN A 53 7.61 -3.97 9.55
N SER A 54 7.47 -2.92 10.38
CA SER A 54 6.18 -2.57 10.99
C SER A 54 5.34 -1.64 10.13
N ALA A 55 5.96 -0.91 9.20
CA ALA A 55 5.25 0.05 8.38
C ALA A 55 4.24 -0.55 7.40
N PRO A 56 4.53 -1.66 6.69
CA PRO A 56 3.60 -2.16 5.69
C PRO A 56 2.26 -2.62 6.28
N PRO A 57 2.20 -3.40 7.38
CA PRO A 57 0.92 -3.76 8.00
C PRO A 57 0.11 -2.55 8.46
N GLU A 58 0.77 -1.58 9.12
CA GLU A 58 0.11 -0.36 9.62
C GLU A 58 -0.49 0.48 8.48
N ILE A 59 0.22 0.63 7.36
CA ILE A 59 -0.32 1.32 6.18
C ILE A 59 -1.49 0.56 5.56
N ILE A 60 -1.42 -0.75 5.45
CA ILE A 60 -2.49 -1.58 4.87
C ILE A 60 -3.77 -1.49 5.72
N TRP A 61 -3.64 -1.55 7.06
CA TRP A 61 -4.78 -1.36 7.97
C TRP A 61 -5.34 0.06 7.87
N ASN A 62 -4.49 1.09 7.85
CA ASN A 62 -4.95 2.47 7.66
C ASN A 62 -5.72 2.66 6.35
N ILE A 63 -5.26 2.05 5.26
CA ILE A 63 -5.97 2.06 3.97
C ILE A 63 -7.37 1.45 4.16
N HIS A 64 -7.48 0.27 4.77
CA HIS A 64 -8.77 -0.37 5.01
C HIS A 64 -9.70 0.47 5.88
N ASP A 65 -9.19 1.11 6.94
CA ASP A 65 -10.00 1.98 7.79
C ASP A 65 -10.56 3.20 7.03
N HIS A 66 -9.82 3.71 6.04
CA HIS A 66 -10.27 4.84 5.21
C HIS A 66 -11.16 4.42 4.04
N TYR A 67 -11.15 3.14 3.67
CA TYR A 67 -11.93 2.59 2.55
C TYR A 67 -12.76 1.39 3.00
N PRO A 68 -13.96 1.61 3.56
CA PRO A 68 -14.81 0.52 4.04
C PRO A 68 -15.28 -0.44 2.93
N ASP A 69 -15.33 0.02 1.67
CA ASP A 69 -15.72 -0.79 0.50
C ASP A 69 -14.51 -1.33 -0.30
N LEU A 70 -13.36 -1.46 0.37
CA LEU A 70 -12.14 -1.98 -0.22
C LEU A 70 -12.32 -3.44 -0.66
N GLU A 71 -11.95 -3.72 -1.91
CA GLU A 71 -11.90 -5.07 -2.49
C GLU A 71 -10.50 -5.67 -2.35
N SER A 72 -9.46 -4.88 -2.59
CA SER A 72 -8.08 -5.32 -2.44
C SER A 72 -7.08 -4.17 -2.28
N VAL A 73 -5.95 -4.45 -1.62
CA VAL A 73 -4.75 -3.62 -1.62
C VAL A 73 -3.65 -4.31 -2.43
N PHE A 74 -3.16 -3.66 -3.47
CA PHE A 74 -1.97 -4.09 -4.22
C PHE A 74 -0.74 -3.52 -3.53
N VAL A 75 0.08 -4.39 -2.92
CA VAL A 75 1.28 -3.99 -2.19
C VAL A 75 2.50 -4.20 -3.08
N VAL A 76 3.19 -3.11 -3.39
CA VAL A 76 4.30 -3.08 -4.35
C VAL A 76 5.58 -2.62 -3.66
N GLY A 77 6.70 -3.23 -4.01
CA GLY A 77 8.02 -2.74 -3.60
C GLY A 77 8.40 -3.10 -2.17
N VAL A 78 7.76 -4.13 -1.62
CA VAL A 78 8.04 -4.68 -0.31
C VAL A 78 8.39 -6.15 -0.48
N ASP A 79 9.47 -6.56 0.18
CA ASP A 79 9.87 -7.97 0.18
C ASP A 79 8.86 -8.77 1.01
N PHE A 80 8.37 -9.86 0.41
CA PHE A 80 7.46 -10.76 1.09
C PHE A 80 8.22 -11.56 2.16
N GLU A 81 8.07 -11.16 3.42
CA GLU A 81 8.60 -11.88 4.58
C GLU A 81 7.48 -12.57 5.38
N MET A 82 7.73 -13.78 5.88
CA MET A 82 6.75 -14.54 6.68
C MET A 82 6.24 -13.78 7.93
N SER A 83 7.05 -12.88 8.48
CA SER A 83 6.67 -11.98 9.59
C SER A 83 5.56 -11.02 9.18
N LEU A 84 5.66 -10.47 7.97
CA LEU A 84 4.69 -9.54 7.41
C LEU A 84 3.35 -10.23 7.15
N VAL A 85 3.40 -11.43 6.60
CA VAL A 85 2.23 -12.28 6.40
C VAL A 85 1.52 -12.47 7.72
N LYS A 86 2.24 -12.93 8.75
CA LYS A 86 1.70 -13.20 10.10
C LYS A 86 0.93 -12.03 10.69
N ASN A 87 1.36 -10.80 10.43
CA ASN A 87 0.65 -9.63 10.92
C ASN A 87 -0.69 -9.39 10.20
N LEU A 88 -0.82 -9.82 8.94
CA LEU A 88 -1.96 -9.50 8.09
C LEU A 88 -2.99 -10.65 7.96
N GLN A 89 -2.64 -11.89 8.36
CA GLN A 89 -3.45 -13.10 8.12
C GLN A 89 -4.83 -13.06 8.79
N ASP A 90 -4.94 -12.35 9.92
CA ASP A 90 -6.18 -12.30 10.69
C ASP A 90 -7.26 -11.43 10.01
N ASP A 91 -6.84 -10.54 9.11
CA ASP A 91 -7.72 -9.57 8.44
C ASP A 91 -7.76 -9.73 6.92
N TYR A 92 -6.77 -10.38 6.30
CA TYR A 92 -6.64 -10.47 4.85
C TYR A 92 -6.28 -11.88 4.35
N ASP A 93 -6.89 -12.23 3.23
CA ASP A 93 -6.37 -13.26 2.33
C ASP A 93 -5.23 -12.65 1.50
N ILE A 94 -4.07 -13.32 1.48
CA ILE A 94 -2.85 -12.81 0.84
C ILE A 94 -2.48 -13.66 -0.39
N GLU A 95 -2.29 -12.99 -1.53
CA GLU A 95 -1.84 -13.58 -2.79
C GLU A 95 -0.47 -13.01 -3.17
N LEU A 96 0.48 -13.88 -3.55
CA LEU A 96 1.86 -13.46 -3.84
C LEU A 96 2.02 -13.03 -5.29
N THR A 97 2.85 -12.01 -5.52
CA THR A 97 3.19 -11.54 -6.86
C THR A 97 4.70 -11.34 -6.99
N ASN A 98 5.18 -11.11 -8.22
CA ASN A 98 6.59 -10.82 -8.46
C ASN A 98 7.01 -9.42 -7.96
N GLU A 99 6.05 -8.54 -7.67
CA GLU A 99 6.29 -7.14 -7.28
C GLU A 99 6.02 -6.88 -5.79
N GLY A 100 5.51 -7.90 -5.08
CA GLY A 100 5.08 -7.84 -3.70
C GLY A 100 3.96 -8.84 -3.43
N PHE A 101 2.79 -8.36 -3.02
CA PHE A 101 1.62 -9.19 -2.74
C PHE A 101 0.31 -8.40 -2.82
N ILE A 102 -0.81 -9.11 -2.82
CA ILE A 102 -2.15 -8.53 -2.84
C ILE A 102 -2.87 -8.96 -1.55
N CYS A 103 -3.46 -8.00 -0.85
CA CYS A 103 -4.30 -8.23 0.33
C CYS A 103 -5.77 -8.09 -0.04
N LYS A 104 -6.59 -9.10 0.24
CA LYS A 104 -8.05 -9.06 0.06
C LYS A 104 -8.70 -9.15 1.44
N PRO A 105 -9.50 -8.16 1.87
CA PRO A 105 -10.13 -8.21 3.18
C PRO A 105 -10.95 -9.48 3.35
N MET A 106 -10.78 -10.17 4.48
CA MET A 106 -11.62 -11.33 4.80
C MET A 106 -13.05 -10.86 5.03
N LYS A 107 -14.00 -11.41 4.27
CA LYS A 107 -15.43 -11.13 4.49
C LYS A 107 -15.84 -11.79 5.80
N ARG A 108 -15.94 -10.99 6.87
CA ARG A 108 -16.57 -11.43 8.12
C ARG A 108 -18.05 -11.70 7.81
N SER A 109 -18.41 -12.98 7.85
CA SER A 109 -19.77 -13.50 7.59
C SER A 109 -20.64 -13.41 8.84
#